data_AF-A0A074MC31-F1
#
_entry.id   AF-A0A074MC31-F1
#
_cell.length_a   1.000
_cell.length_b   1.000
_cell.length_c   1.000
_cell.angle_alpha   90.00
_cell.angle_beta   90.00
_cell.angle_gamma   90.00
#
_symmetry.space_group_name_H-M   'P 1'
#
loop_
_entity.id
_entity.type
_entity.pdbx_description
1 polymer ?
#
loop_
_entity_poly.entity_id
_entity_poly.type
_entity_poly.pdbx_seq_one_letter_code
_entity_poly.pdbx_strand_id
1 'polypeptide(L)'
;MSADAYASAPIQVLIDGQVQQYDRPPLMYMNRTLVPMRGIFETLGAKVLWDGATDTVTAIRGTSTVSLKLNSTTAYRNGQPYTLDAEPRLVDDRTMVPIRFVAESLGVDVAWDEEKQQVLINTKQQGSDPDPTTPTSPTTPTPQPATPPGTLIPFPYPINSSVITNPANRSFVKRQETRYVVIHETVSQTTARGQLNYFNTQNAYANAHVFIDWNEVLLTLPPDEVAWSVGKPGNSFTFNIELCHVKTAADFAKEWEIATSYAAKWCLDSNRDPMTTIVSHHDISTRIGGTDHTDPDEYFKEYHKTMDDFRQDVASKINTMKAQGKRWQ
;
A
#
# COMPACT_ATOMS: atom_id res chain seq x y z
N MET A 1 -39.57 12.61 -3.19
CA MET A 1 -39.68 11.63 -2.09
C MET A 1 -38.27 11.18 -1.74
N SER A 2 -37.99 11.06 -0.45
CA SER A 2 -36.66 10.92 0.15
C SER A 2 -35.91 9.68 -0.31
N ALA A 3 -34.60 9.82 -0.54
CA ALA A 3 -33.67 8.71 -0.55
C ALA A 3 -33.20 8.52 0.90
N ASP A 4 -33.68 7.46 1.56
CA ASP A 4 -33.13 6.99 2.81
C ASP A 4 -31.72 6.44 2.54
N ALA A 5 -30.71 7.14 3.03
CA ALA A 5 -29.35 6.63 3.12
C ALA A 5 -29.33 5.54 4.20
N TYR A 6 -29.04 4.31 3.83
CA TYR A 6 -28.70 3.26 4.78
C TYR A 6 -27.34 3.60 5.42
N ALA A 7 -27.36 4.27 6.57
CA ALA A 7 -26.21 4.30 7.46
C ALA A 7 -26.01 2.87 7.98
N SER A 8 -24.89 2.23 7.66
CA SER A 8 -24.53 0.95 8.26
C SER A 8 -24.42 1.12 9.78
N ALA A 9 -24.94 0.14 10.53
CA ALA A 9 -24.83 0.15 11.98
C ALA A 9 -23.34 0.22 12.39
N PRO A 10 -22.99 0.98 13.45
CA PRO A 10 -21.62 1.07 13.92
C PRO A 10 -21.13 -0.29 14.39
N ILE A 11 -19.89 -0.64 14.02
CA ILE A 11 -19.25 -1.90 14.41
C ILE A 11 -19.05 -1.90 15.93
N GLN A 12 -19.42 -2.98 16.61
CA GLN A 12 -19.21 -3.14 18.05
C GLN A 12 -18.07 -4.11 18.34
N VAL A 13 -17.36 -3.91 19.45
CA VAL A 13 -16.39 -4.88 19.98
C VAL A 13 -16.92 -5.43 21.29
N LEU A 14 -16.94 -6.75 21.44
CA LEU A 14 -17.26 -7.44 22.69
C LEU A 14 -16.01 -8.17 23.17
N ILE A 15 -15.63 -7.96 24.42
CA ILE A 15 -14.54 -8.69 25.09
C ILE A 15 -15.17 -9.51 26.20
N ASP A 16 -15.05 -10.84 26.14
CA ASP A 16 -15.66 -11.79 27.08
C ASP A 16 -17.17 -11.55 27.29
N GLY A 17 -17.86 -11.17 26.21
CA GLY A 17 -19.30 -10.85 26.21
C GLY A 17 -19.65 -9.44 26.70
N GLN A 18 -18.68 -8.63 27.12
CA GLN A 18 -18.90 -7.23 27.52
C GLN A 18 -18.69 -6.28 26.34
N VAL A 19 -19.70 -5.48 26.03
CA VAL A 19 -19.64 -4.46 24.98
C VAL A 19 -18.64 -3.37 25.38
N GLN A 20 -17.69 -3.11 24.49
CA GLN A 20 -16.70 -2.05 24.65
C GLN A 20 -17.21 -0.75 24.05
N GLN A 21 -16.97 0.34 24.76
CA GLN A 21 -17.29 1.69 24.32
C GLN A 21 -15.99 2.45 24.09
N TYR A 22 -15.87 3.03 22.90
CA TYR A 22 -14.72 3.83 22.52
C TYR A 22 -15.20 5.22 22.10
N ASP A 23 -14.39 6.23 22.38
CA ASP A 23 -14.61 7.60 21.93
C ASP A 23 -14.60 7.73 20.40
N ARG A 24 -13.84 6.86 19.72
CA ARG A 24 -13.93 6.59 18.28
C ARG A 24 -14.40 5.15 18.06
N PRO A 25 -15.57 4.91 17.43
CA PRO A 25 -16.01 3.56 17.17
C PRO A 25 -15.06 2.85 16.17
N PRO A 26 -15.01 1.51 16.21
CA PRO A 26 -14.39 0.72 15.16
C PRO A 26 -15.01 1.06 13.81
N LEU A 27 -14.21 0.89 12.76
CA LEU A 27 -14.65 1.17 11.40
C LEU A 27 -14.19 0.08 10.45
N MET A 28 -14.97 -0.12 9.39
CA MET A 28 -14.55 -0.97 8.28
C MET A 28 -13.70 -0.13 7.33
N TYR A 29 -12.49 -0.59 7.05
CA TYR A 29 -11.62 0.00 6.05
C TYR A 29 -11.02 -1.12 5.21
N MET A 30 -11.29 -1.12 3.91
CA MET A 30 -10.74 -2.11 2.96
C MET A 30 -10.98 -3.56 3.39
N ASN A 31 -12.22 -3.87 3.78
CA ASN A 31 -12.60 -5.20 4.27
C ASN A 31 -11.77 -5.68 5.47
N ARG A 32 -11.31 -4.73 6.31
CA ARG A 32 -10.71 -4.98 7.62
C ARG A 32 -11.40 -4.11 8.65
N THR A 33 -11.68 -4.70 9.81
CA THR A 33 -12.17 -3.94 10.96
C THR A 33 -10.97 -3.31 11.66
N LEU A 34 -10.93 -1.98 11.66
CA LEU A 34 -9.95 -1.21 12.42
C LEU A 34 -10.56 -0.81 13.76
N VAL A 35 -9.76 -0.96 14.82
CA VAL A 35 -10.14 -0.65 16.20
C VAL A 35 -9.19 0.37 16.80
N PRO A 36 -9.63 1.21 17.75
CA PRO A 36 -8.73 2.12 18.45
C PRO A 36 -7.68 1.34 19.23
N MET A 37 -6.41 1.49 18.85
CA MET A 37 -5.30 0.73 19.41
C MET A 37 -5.23 0.89 20.93
N ARG A 38 -5.28 2.13 21.42
CA ARG A 38 -5.19 2.40 22.86
C ARG A 38 -6.29 1.68 23.64
N GLY A 39 -7.55 1.89 23.26
CA GLY A 39 -8.71 1.37 23.97
C GLY A 39 -8.70 -0.16 24.06
N ILE A 40 -8.39 -0.84 22.95
CA ILE A 40 -8.42 -2.31 22.94
C ILE A 40 -7.22 -2.92 23.68
N PHE A 41 -6.01 -2.37 23.50
CA PHE A 41 -4.82 -2.89 24.17
C PHE A 41 -4.85 -2.65 25.68
N GLU A 42 -5.30 -1.47 26.13
CA GLU A 42 -5.45 -1.16 27.57
C GLU A 42 -6.51 -2.04 28.24
N THR A 43 -7.64 -2.29 27.56
CA THR A 43 -8.68 -3.21 28.07
C THR A 43 -8.16 -4.64 28.22
N LEU A 44 -7.26 -5.07 27.33
CA LEU A 44 -6.60 -6.37 27.38
C LEU A 44 -5.36 -6.39 28.30
N GLY A 45 -5.15 -5.33 29.10
CA GLY A 45 -4.14 -5.27 30.16
C GLY A 45 -2.76 -4.82 29.70
N ALA A 46 -2.63 -4.19 28.52
CA ALA A 46 -1.38 -3.60 28.06
C ALA A 46 -1.29 -2.11 28.40
N LYS A 47 -0.08 -1.61 28.65
CA LYS A 47 0.22 -0.17 28.71
C LYS A 47 0.51 0.34 27.30
N VAL A 48 -0.10 1.45 26.89
CA VAL A 48 0.13 2.03 25.56
C VAL A 48 0.88 3.36 25.66
N LEU A 49 2.04 3.42 25.01
CA LEU A 49 2.93 4.58 24.90
C LEU A 49 2.85 5.16 23.49
N TRP A 50 2.92 6.48 23.39
CA TRP A 50 3.03 7.21 22.14
C TRP A 50 4.37 7.94 22.10
N ASP A 51 5.09 7.78 21.00
CA ASP A 51 6.25 8.60 20.66
C ASP A 51 5.91 9.46 19.45
N GLY A 52 5.61 10.74 19.71
CA GLY A 52 5.26 11.71 18.68
C GLY A 52 6.44 12.18 17.83
N ALA A 53 7.69 11.87 18.19
CA ALA A 53 8.85 12.21 17.35
C ALA A 53 9.01 11.21 16.19
N THR A 54 8.55 9.97 16.38
CA THR A 54 8.71 8.89 15.40
C THR A 54 7.40 8.36 14.85
N ASP A 55 6.28 8.94 15.29
CA ASP A 55 4.90 8.49 15.05
C ASP A 55 4.68 7.01 15.41
N THR A 56 5.31 6.58 16.51
CA THR A 56 5.30 5.19 16.95
C THR A 56 4.39 5.00 18.15
N VAL A 57 3.43 4.09 18.04
CA VAL A 57 2.69 3.58 19.19
C VAL A 57 3.34 2.28 19.67
N THR A 58 3.55 2.16 20.97
CA THR A 58 4.08 0.93 21.60
C THR A 58 3.12 0.44 22.68
N ALA A 59 2.66 -0.81 22.58
CA ALA A 59 1.89 -1.50 23.59
C ALA A 59 2.78 -2.50 24.35
N ILE A 60 2.69 -2.52 25.68
CA ILE A 60 3.51 -3.38 26.56
C ILE A 60 2.60 -4.15 27.51
N ARG A 61 2.66 -5.48 27.50
CA ARG A 61 1.93 -6.36 28.43
C ARG A 61 2.87 -7.41 29.00
N GLY A 62 3.22 -7.29 30.29
CA GLY A 62 4.24 -8.13 30.90
C GLY A 62 5.59 -7.97 30.18
N THR A 63 6.13 -9.07 29.65
CA THR A 63 7.36 -9.08 28.83
C THR A 63 7.10 -8.86 27.33
N SER A 64 5.84 -8.91 26.88
CA SER A 64 5.50 -8.74 25.48
C SER A 64 5.43 -7.26 25.12
N THR A 65 6.13 -6.88 24.05
CA THR A 65 6.14 -5.52 23.50
C THR A 65 5.74 -5.55 22.04
N VAL A 66 4.84 -4.66 21.65
CA VAL A 66 4.43 -4.49 20.26
C VAL A 66 4.54 -3.02 19.90
N SER A 67 5.28 -2.70 18.84
CA SER A 67 5.40 -1.34 18.34
C SER A 67 4.95 -1.25 16.89
N LEU A 68 4.32 -0.15 16.54
CA LEU A 68 3.91 0.14 15.18
C LEU A 68 4.06 1.62 14.93
N LYS A 69 4.48 1.93 13.71
CA LYS A 69 4.55 3.30 13.22
C LYS A 69 3.29 3.60 12.41
N LEU A 70 2.75 4.80 12.54
CA LEU A 70 1.65 5.24 11.68
C LEU A 70 2.02 5.10 10.21
N ASN A 71 1.05 4.73 9.38
CA ASN A 71 1.22 4.57 7.93
C ASN A 71 2.35 3.59 7.57
N SER A 72 2.66 2.62 8.43
CA SER A 72 3.63 1.53 8.18
C SER A 72 2.93 0.20 8.36
N THR A 73 2.99 -0.67 7.36
CA THR A 73 2.55 -2.06 7.52
C THR A 73 3.57 -2.90 8.29
N THR A 74 4.80 -2.40 8.49
CA THR A 74 5.76 -3.04 9.39
C THR A 74 5.47 -2.58 10.82
N ALA A 75 5.01 -3.53 11.63
CA ALA A 75 5.04 -3.48 13.08
C ALA A 75 6.22 -4.32 13.60
N TYR A 76 6.47 -4.26 14.89
CA TYR A 76 7.43 -5.13 15.57
C TYR A 76 6.76 -5.79 16.76
N ARG A 77 6.95 -7.10 16.91
CA ARG A 77 6.55 -7.88 18.07
C ARG A 77 7.79 -8.43 18.74
N ASN A 78 8.03 -8.04 19.99
CA ASN A 78 9.23 -8.36 20.76
C ASN A 78 10.53 -8.05 19.99
N GLY A 79 10.53 -6.94 19.24
CA GLY A 79 11.65 -6.50 18.40
C GLY A 79 11.77 -7.21 17.05
N GLN A 80 10.95 -8.23 16.77
CA GLN A 80 10.92 -8.91 15.46
C GLN A 80 9.91 -8.25 14.52
N PRO A 81 10.23 -8.07 13.23
CA PRO A 81 9.31 -7.46 12.29
C PRO A 81 8.06 -8.33 12.09
N TYR A 82 6.91 -7.67 12.00
CA TYR A 82 5.60 -8.26 11.76
C TYR A 82 4.86 -7.42 10.71
N THR A 83 4.33 -8.07 9.67
CA THR A 83 3.61 -7.38 8.59
C THR A 83 2.12 -7.35 8.89
N LEU A 84 1.57 -6.15 9.05
CA LEU A 84 0.15 -5.87 9.21
C LEU A 84 -0.61 -6.10 7.90
N ASP A 85 -1.85 -6.58 8.02
CA ASP A 85 -2.75 -6.79 6.89
C ASP A 85 -3.50 -5.53 6.44
N ALA A 86 -3.47 -4.47 7.26
CA ALA A 86 -3.72 -3.10 6.84
C ALA A 86 -2.87 -2.13 7.68
N GLU A 87 -2.49 -0.98 7.10
CA GLU A 87 -1.68 0.01 7.80
C GLU A 87 -2.45 0.66 8.98
N PRO A 88 -1.77 0.98 10.10
CA PRO A 88 -2.36 1.76 11.17
C PRO A 88 -2.65 3.17 10.68
N ARG A 89 -3.86 3.67 10.94
CA ARG A 89 -4.31 4.98 10.47
C ARG A 89 -4.59 5.92 11.64
N LEU A 90 -4.31 7.20 11.45
CA LEU A 90 -4.80 8.24 12.34
C LEU A 90 -6.19 8.68 11.88
N VAL A 91 -7.21 8.51 12.72
CA VAL A 91 -8.59 8.93 12.44
C VAL A 91 -9.10 9.66 13.67
N ASP A 92 -9.42 10.95 13.55
CA ASP A 92 -9.87 11.82 14.65
C ASP A 92 -8.99 11.70 15.90
N ASP A 93 -7.66 11.85 15.73
CA ASP A 93 -6.65 11.71 16.79
C ASP A 93 -6.62 10.34 17.50
N ARG A 94 -7.13 9.30 16.84
CA ARG A 94 -7.01 7.91 17.32
C ARG A 94 -6.25 7.07 16.31
N THR A 95 -5.23 6.36 16.78
CA THR A 95 -4.56 5.33 16.00
C THR A 95 -5.48 4.12 15.90
N MET A 96 -5.93 3.83 14.68
CA MET A 96 -6.78 2.71 14.32
C MET A 96 -5.92 1.59 13.76
N VAL A 97 -6.02 0.39 14.31
CA VAL A 97 -5.20 -0.78 13.92
C VAL A 97 -6.08 -1.96 13.51
N PRO A 98 -5.60 -2.86 12.65
CA PRO A 98 -6.35 -4.06 12.30
C PRO A 98 -6.62 -4.92 13.53
N ILE A 99 -7.86 -5.37 13.70
CA ILE A 99 -8.23 -6.21 14.85
C ILE A 99 -7.44 -7.53 14.90
N ARG A 100 -7.10 -8.10 13.75
CA ARG A 100 -6.30 -9.33 13.67
C ARG A 100 -4.92 -9.16 14.31
N PHE A 101 -4.29 -8.02 14.06
CA PHE A 101 -3.01 -7.71 14.68
C PHE A 101 -3.11 -7.64 16.20
N VAL A 102 -4.20 -7.08 16.74
CA VAL A 102 -4.45 -7.07 18.20
C VAL A 102 -4.55 -8.50 18.73
N ALA A 103 -5.30 -9.36 18.03
CA ALA A 103 -5.50 -10.77 18.37
C ALA A 103 -4.16 -11.51 18.49
N GLU A 104 -3.35 -11.43 17.43
CA GLU A 104 -2.07 -12.14 17.33
C GLU A 104 -1.01 -11.58 18.27
N SER A 105 -1.02 -10.27 18.48
CA SER A 105 -0.11 -9.57 19.40
C SER A 105 -0.30 -10.01 20.85
N LEU A 106 -1.54 -10.23 21.25
CA LEU A 106 -1.92 -10.49 22.64
C LEU A 106 -2.29 -11.95 22.92
N GLY A 107 -2.29 -12.79 21.89
CA GLY A 107 -2.64 -14.21 21.99
C GLY A 107 -4.10 -14.44 22.37
N VAL A 108 -5.02 -13.63 21.84
CA VAL A 108 -6.45 -13.73 22.09
C VAL A 108 -7.21 -14.15 20.85
N ASP A 109 -8.29 -14.91 21.01
CA ASP A 109 -9.13 -15.33 19.90
C ASP A 109 -10.07 -14.20 19.47
N VAL A 110 -10.20 -14.01 18.16
CA VAL A 110 -11.12 -13.03 17.56
C VAL A 110 -12.02 -13.69 16.53
N ALA A 111 -13.32 -13.41 16.62
CA ALA A 111 -14.32 -13.77 15.63
C ALA A 111 -15.07 -12.53 15.11
N TRP A 112 -15.56 -12.62 13.88
CA TRP A 112 -16.43 -11.61 13.27
C TRP A 112 -17.86 -12.16 13.16
N ASP A 113 -18.83 -11.47 13.73
CA ASP A 113 -20.26 -11.72 13.55
C ASP A 113 -20.78 -10.74 12.48
N GLU A 114 -20.99 -11.24 11.28
CA GLU A 114 -21.41 -10.43 10.13
C GLU A 114 -22.85 -9.92 10.26
N GLU A 115 -23.76 -10.75 10.79
CA GLU A 115 -25.17 -10.39 10.96
C GLU A 115 -25.34 -9.24 11.96
N LYS A 116 -24.53 -9.23 13.02
CA LYS A 116 -24.57 -8.20 14.07
C LYS A 116 -23.54 -7.08 13.89
N GLN A 117 -22.65 -7.20 12.90
CA GLN A 117 -21.49 -6.31 12.72
C GLN A 117 -20.63 -6.20 14.00
N GLN A 118 -20.27 -7.34 14.59
CA GLN A 118 -19.55 -7.40 15.87
C GLN A 118 -18.21 -8.10 15.76
N VAL A 119 -17.20 -7.54 16.42
CA VAL A 119 -15.96 -8.23 16.77
C VAL A 119 -16.15 -8.89 18.13
N LEU A 120 -15.92 -10.19 18.21
CA LEU A 120 -16.00 -10.97 19.44
C LEU A 120 -14.59 -11.40 19.86
N ILE A 121 -14.16 -11.03 21.05
CA ILE A 121 -12.86 -11.38 21.62
C ILE A 121 -13.05 -12.26 22.85
N ASN A 122 -12.36 -13.40 22.90
CA ASN A 122 -12.40 -14.32 24.03
C ASN A 122 -11.01 -14.44 24.66
N THR A 123 -10.90 -14.09 25.94
CA THR A 123 -9.64 -14.13 26.69
C THR A 123 -9.46 -15.42 27.51
N LYS A 124 -10.49 -16.29 27.57
CA LYS A 124 -10.52 -17.48 28.44
C LYS A 124 -9.95 -18.75 27.82
N GLN A 125 -9.53 -18.74 26.56
CA GLN A 125 -8.67 -19.78 25.98
C GLN A 125 -7.22 -19.50 26.39
N GLN A 126 -6.95 -19.58 27.70
CA GLN A 126 -5.64 -19.34 28.29
C GLN A 126 -5.01 -20.68 28.68
N GLY A 127 -4.22 -21.26 27.78
CA GLY A 127 -3.24 -22.30 28.09
C GLY A 127 -1.91 -21.65 28.42
N SER A 128 -1.43 -21.89 29.64
CA SER A 128 -0.14 -21.51 30.24
C SER A 128 1.02 -21.20 29.27
N ASP A 129 1.71 -20.09 29.52
CA ASP A 129 3.02 -19.72 28.97
C ASP A 129 3.99 -20.92 28.84
N PRO A 130 4.70 -21.04 27.72
CA PRO A 130 6.08 -21.47 27.72
C PRO A 130 7.00 -20.26 27.46
N ASP A 131 8.00 -20.16 28.33
CA ASP A 131 9.22 -19.35 28.22
C ASP A 131 9.75 -19.15 26.77
N PRO A 132 10.04 -17.91 26.32
CA PRO A 132 10.53 -17.62 24.97
C PRO A 132 12.07 -17.73 24.94
N THR A 133 12.61 -18.93 25.05
CA THR A 133 14.05 -19.19 24.79
C THR A 133 14.32 -20.25 23.74
N THR A 134 13.29 -20.76 23.07
CA THR A 134 13.49 -21.57 21.87
C THR A 134 13.31 -20.69 20.64
N PRO A 135 14.32 -20.52 19.77
CA PRO A 135 14.09 -19.94 18.45
C PRO A 135 13.20 -20.93 17.71
N THR A 136 11.89 -20.68 17.70
CA THR A 136 11.04 -21.27 16.67
C THR A 136 11.59 -20.75 15.36
N SER A 137 12.32 -21.61 14.64
CA SER A 137 12.59 -21.43 13.23
C SER A 137 11.31 -20.93 12.56
N PRO A 138 11.41 -20.01 11.60
CA PRO A 138 10.24 -19.48 10.93
C PRO A 138 9.43 -20.69 10.46
N THR A 139 8.24 -20.88 11.01
CA THR A 139 7.23 -21.63 10.29
C THR A 139 7.05 -20.86 9.01
N THR A 140 7.72 -21.37 7.96
CA THR A 140 7.41 -21.11 6.58
C THR A 140 5.90 -20.93 6.52
N PRO A 141 5.38 -19.79 6.05
CA PRO A 141 3.94 -19.66 5.88
C PRO A 141 3.53 -20.92 5.14
N THR A 142 2.62 -21.70 5.73
CA THR A 142 1.90 -22.71 4.97
C THR A 142 1.54 -22.00 3.69
N PRO A 143 1.97 -22.47 2.51
CA PRO A 143 1.70 -21.75 1.28
C PRO A 143 0.20 -21.54 1.29
N GLN A 144 -0.23 -20.28 1.47
CA GLN A 144 -1.55 -19.87 1.04
C GLN A 144 -1.60 -20.45 -0.37
N PRO A 145 -2.51 -21.41 -0.66
CA PRO A 145 -2.43 -22.20 -1.87
C PRO A 145 -2.16 -21.20 -2.97
N ALA A 146 -0.98 -21.33 -3.61
CA ALA A 146 -0.61 -20.45 -4.68
C ALA A 146 -1.83 -20.47 -5.60
N THR A 147 -2.53 -19.34 -5.72
CA THR A 147 -3.58 -19.21 -6.72
C THR A 147 -2.93 -19.78 -7.97
N PRO A 148 -3.45 -20.88 -8.54
CA PRO A 148 -2.71 -21.66 -9.53
C PRO A 148 -2.15 -20.68 -10.54
N PRO A 149 -0.82 -20.67 -10.78
CA PRO A 149 -0.19 -19.59 -11.51
C PRO A 149 -0.89 -19.49 -12.84
N GLY A 150 -1.70 -18.43 -12.98
CA GLY A 150 -2.58 -18.29 -14.13
C GLY A 150 -1.77 -18.44 -15.40
N THR A 151 -2.39 -18.98 -16.44
CA THR A 151 -1.77 -19.15 -17.75
C THR A 151 -1.09 -17.84 -18.15
N LEU A 152 0.23 -17.90 -18.36
CA LEU A 152 1.02 -16.74 -18.76
C LEU A 152 0.64 -16.35 -20.18
N ILE A 153 0.17 -15.12 -20.35
CA ILE A 153 -0.12 -14.53 -21.66
C ILE A 153 0.85 -13.37 -21.94
N PRO A 154 1.19 -13.09 -23.20
CA PRO A 154 1.99 -11.92 -23.53
C PRO A 154 1.35 -10.63 -23.00
N PHE A 155 2.16 -9.71 -22.49
CA PHE A 155 1.69 -8.36 -22.20
C PHE A 155 1.27 -7.69 -23.53
N PRO A 156 0.11 -7.01 -23.60
CA PRO A 156 -0.46 -6.56 -24.87
C PRO A 156 0.26 -5.36 -25.49
N TYR A 157 1.22 -4.75 -24.78
CA TYR A 157 1.98 -3.58 -25.22
C TYR A 157 3.49 -3.86 -25.18
N PRO A 158 4.30 -3.14 -25.98
CA PRO A 158 5.75 -3.23 -25.88
C PRO A 158 6.24 -2.83 -24.48
N ILE A 159 7.02 -3.71 -23.86
CA ILE A 159 7.82 -3.40 -22.67
C ILE A 159 9.28 -3.40 -23.10
N ASN A 160 9.87 -2.22 -23.20
CA ASN A 160 11.27 -2.02 -23.58
C ASN A 160 12.09 -1.63 -22.34
N SER A 161 13.40 -1.88 -22.41
CA SER A 161 14.33 -1.53 -21.33
C SER A 161 15.57 -0.87 -21.91
N SER A 162 15.89 0.32 -21.40
CA SER A 162 17.09 1.07 -21.76
C SER A 162 17.41 2.00 -20.59
N VAL A 163 18.43 1.64 -19.81
CA VAL A 163 18.72 2.36 -18.56
C VAL A 163 19.35 3.73 -18.83
N ILE A 164 19.09 4.69 -17.93
CA ILE A 164 19.83 5.95 -17.88
C ILE A 164 21.32 5.63 -17.67
N THR A 165 22.16 6.27 -18.46
CA THR A 165 23.63 6.10 -18.43
C THR A 165 24.33 7.31 -17.82
N ASN A 166 23.69 8.48 -17.76
CA ASN A 166 24.25 9.65 -17.09
C ASN A 166 24.27 9.44 -15.55
N PRO A 167 25.46 9.40 -14.91
CA PRO A 167 25.56 9.18 -13.47
C PRO A 167 24.97 10.33 -12.64
N ALA A 168 24.84 11.55 -13.19
CA ALA A 168 24.21 12.67 -12.48
C ALA A 168 22.72 12.43 -12.19
N ASN A 169 22.10 11.49 -12.91
CA ASN A 169 20.68 11.16 -12.80
C ASN A 169 20.47 9.72 -12.32
N ARG A 170 21.44 9.12 -11.63
CA ARG A 170 21.33 7.76 -11.10
C ARG A 170 21.85 7.65 -9.69
N SER A 171 21.13 6.86 -8.89
CA SER A 171 21.52 6.64 -7.50
C SER A 171 22.54 5.51 -7.37
N PHE A 172 22.43 4.47 -8.20
CA PHE A 172 23.15 3.19 -8.02
C PHE A 172 22.92 2.52 -6.65
N VAL A 173 21.92 2.98 -5.90
CA VAL A 173 21.61 2.46 -4.57
C VAL A 173 20.50 1.44 -4.69
N LYS A 174 20.70 0.25 -4.14
CA LYS A 174 19.67 -0.79 -4.09
C LYS A 174 18.58 -0.42 -3.07
N ARG A 175 17.33 -0.39 -3.55
CA ARG A 175 16.12 -0.23 -2.77
C ARG A 175 15.78 -1.55 -2.06
N GLN A 176 15.48 -1.47 -0.76
CA GLN A 176 15.25 -2.67 0.06
C GLN A 176 13.84 -3.24 -0.10
N GLU A 177 12.87 -2.36 -0.39
CA GLU A 177 11.48 -2.75 -0.60
C GLU A 177 10.79 -1.82 -1.59
N THR A 178 9.68 -2.29 -2.15
CA THR A 178 8.68 -1.40 -2.77
C THR A 178 7.46 -1.44 -1.88
N ARG A 179 7.04 -0.29 -1.35
CA ARG A 179 5.78 -0.12 -0.63
C ARG A 179 4.67 0.39 -1.55
N TYR A 180 5.00 1.36 -2.41
CA TYR A 180 4.05 1.98 -3.31
C TYR A 180 4.59 2.05 -4.74
N VAL A 181 3.70 1.89 -5.71
CA VAL A 181 3.86 2.40 -7.07
C VAL A 181 3.31 3.82 -7.10
N VAL A 182 4.13 4.77 -7.50
CA VAL A 182 3.76 6.18 -7.60
C VAL A 182 3.54 6.50 -9.07
N ILE A 183 2.37 7.04 -9.37
CA ILE A 183 2.03 7.58 -10.69
C ILE A 183 2.36 9.06 -10.70
N HIS A 184 3.12 9.45 -11.70
CA HIS A 184 3.57 10.81 -11.97
C HIS A 184 3.11 11.25 -13.36
N GLU A 185 3.23 12.54 -13.63
CA GLU A 185 3.16 13.08 -14.99
C GLU A 185 4.41 13.90 -15.31
N THR A 186 4.83 13.82 -16.57
CA THR A 186 5.95 14.61 -17.07
C THR A 186 5.49 15.96 -17.57
N VAL A 187 6.04 17.06 -17.05
CA VAL A 187 5.75 18.42 -17.57
C VAL A 187 6.18 18.66 -19.04
N SER A 188 6.95 17.75 -19.64
CA SER A 188 7.41 17.81 -21.03
C SER A 188 6.58 16.91 -21.95
N GLN A 189 6.13 17.48 -23.07
CA GLN A 189 5.37 16.75 -24.10
C GLN A 189 6.31 15.98 -25.05
N THR A 190 6.95 14.94 -24.52
CA THR A 190 7.88 14.10 -25.28
C THR A 190 7.58 12.62 -25.08
N THR A 191 8.03 11.77 -26.01
CA THR A 191 7.93 10.32 -25.87
C THR A 191 8.79 9.79 -24.71
N ALA A 192 8.52 8.55 -24.27
CA ALA A 192 9.32 7.86 -23.25
C ALA A 192 10.80 7.79 -23.66
N ARG A 193 11.06 7.55 -24.95
CA ARG A 193 12.42 7.61 -25.52
C ARG A 193 13.04 8.99 -25.44
N GLY A 194 12.25 10.05 -25.62
CA GLY A 194 12.70 11.43 -25.48
C GLY A 194 13.02 11.79 -24.03
N GLN A 195 12.23 11.32 -23.05
CA GLN A 195 12.56 11.46 -21.63
C GLN A 195 13.89 10.79 -21.28
N LEU A 196 14.10 9.56 -21.76
CA LEU A 196 15.39 8.89 -21.57
C LEU A 196 16.55 9.65 -22.21
N ASN A 197 16.35 10.23 -23.39
CA ASN A 197 17.38 11.08 -24.01
C ASN A 197 17.66 12.35 -23.17
N TYR A 198 16.63 12.98 -22.62
CA TYR A 198 16.79 14.10 -21.69
C TYR A 198 17.65 13.71 -20.48
N PHE A 199 17.32 12.62 -19.78
CA PHE A 199 18.09 12.16 -18.63
C PHE A 199 19.51 11.68 -18.99
N ASN A 200 19.80 11.34 -20.25
CA ASN A 200 21.15 11.01 -20.69
C ASN A 200 21.99 12.21 -21.14
N THR A 201 21.35 13.34 -21.44
CA THR A 201 22.03 14.53 -21.98
C THR A 201 22.06 15.71 -21.01
N GLN A 202 21.16 15.75 -20.03
CA GLN A 202 21.04 16.82 -19.04
C GLN A 202 21.35 16.29 -17.64
N ASN A 203 21.81 17.16 -16.74
CA ASN A 203 21.98 16.86 -15.32
C ASN A 203 20.75 17.36 -14.54
N ALA A 204 19.73 16.52 -14.47
CA ALA A 204 18.45 16.84 -13.84
C ALA A 204 18.44 16.55 -12.33
N TYR A 205 19.34 15.68 -11.83
CA TYR A 205 19.38 15.19 -10.45
C TYR A 205 18.05 14.55 -10.01
N ALA A 206 17.35 13.98 -10.97
CA ALA A 206 16.08 13.28 -10.83
C ALA A 206 16.06 12.10 -11.79
N ASN A 207 15.13 11.17 -11.59
CA ASN A 207 14.86 10.04 -12.49
C ASN A 207 13.56 9.36 -12.08
N ALA A 208 13.10 8.40 -12.88
CA ALA A 208 12.00 7.49 -12.55
C ALA A 208 12.35 6.08 -13.02
N HIS A 209 11.60 5.07 -12.58
CA HIS A 209 11.87 3.69 -13.00
C HIS A 209 11.35 3.42 -14.40
N VAL A 210 10.19 4.00 -14.72
CA VAL A 210 9.43 3.72 -15.93
C VAL A 210 8.90 5.02 -16.49
N PHE A 211 9.03 5.18 -17.80
CA PHE A 211 8.28 6.17 -18.57
C PHE A 211 7.30 5.42 -19.47
N ILE A 212 6.04 5.83 -19.46
CA ILE A 212 5.00 5.28 -20.33
C ILE A 212 4.56 6.38 -21.27
N ASP A 213 4.48 6.07 -22.56
CA ASP A 213 3.81 6.93 -23.54
C ASP A 213 2.71 6.13 -24.27
N TRP A 214 2.11 6.72 -25.31
CA TRP A 214 1.02 6.10 -26.07
C TRP A 214 1.43 4.89 -26.93
N ASN A 215 2.71 4.48 -26.92
CA ASN A 215 3.23 3.35 -27.72
C ASN A 215 3.89 2.27 -26.87
N GLU A 216 4.55 2.62 -25.76
CA GLU A 216 5.38 1.68 -25.00
C GLU A 216 5.44 1.95 -23.49
N VAL A 217 5.84 0.91 -22.78
CA VAL A 217 6.41 1.01 -21.43
C VAL A 217 7.93 0.94 -21.56
N LEU A 218 8.63 1.96 -21.08
CA LEU A 218 10.09 2.02 -21.11
C LEU A 218 10.68 1.99 -19.70
N LEU A 219 11.35 0.90 -19.34
CA LEU A 219 12.13 0.81 -18.11
C LEU A 219 13.45 1.57 -18.29
N THR A 220 13.69 2.54 -17.41
CA THR A 220 14.85 3.44 -17.45
C THR A 220 15.78 3.33 -16.25
N LEU A 221 15.37 2.58 -15.22
CA LEU A 221 16.23 2.13 -14.12
C LEU A 221 16.02 0.64 -13.84
N PRO A 222 17.01 -0.04 -13.22
CA PRO A 222 16.78 -1.33 -12.58
C PRO A 222 15.59 -1.24 -11.61
N PRO A 223 14.67 -2.22 -11.61
CA PRO A 223 13.47 -2.15 -10.77
C PRO A 223 13.75 -2.05 -9.27
N ASP A 224 14.91 -2.51 -8.80
CA ASP A 224 15.36 -2.48 -7.42
C ASP A 224 16.35 -1.33 -7.12
N GLU A 225 16.51 -0.35 -8.01
CA GLU A 225 17.30 0.85 -7.73
C GLU A 225 16.44 1.92 -7.00
N VAL A 226 17.06 2.76 -6.17
CA VAL A 226 16.39 3.92 -5.60
C VAL A 226 16.25 4.98 -6.70
N ALA A 227 15.03 5.40 -6.99
CA ALA A 227 14.79 6.54 -7.86
C ALA A 227 14.70 7.84 -7.06
N TRP A 228 15.14 8.94 -7.66
CA TRP A 228 15.02 10.31 -7.13
C TRP A 228 13.82 10.99 -7.77
N SER A 229 12.62 10.59 -7.34
CA SER A 229 11.36 11.02 -7.98
C SER A 229 10.41 11.73 -7.02
N VAL A 230 10.35 11.31 -5.75
CA VAL A 230 9.35 11.79 -4.78
C VAL A 230 9.95 12.46 -3.54
N GLY A 231 11.24 12.77 -3.60
CA GLY A 231 11.97 13.30 -2.45
C GLY A 231 12.19 12.28 -1.32
N LYS A 232 12.92 12.69 -0.28
CA LYS A 232 13.18 11.84 0.91
C LYS A 232 12.12 12.10 1.98
N PRO A 233 11.60 11.06 2.67
CA PRO A 233 12.08 9.68 2.63
C PRO A 233 11.50 8.79 1.51
N GLY A 234 10.49 9.28 0.76
CA GLY A 234 9.73 8.53 -0.24
C GLY A 234 10.56 7.69 -1.22
N ASN A 235 11.65 8.26 -1.74
CA ASN A 235 12.56 7.62 -2.69
C ASN A 235 13.03 6.20 -2.28
N SER A 236 13.14 5.95 -0.97
CA SER A 236 13.69 4.68 -0.44
C SER A 236 12.74 3.48 -0.53
N PHE A 237 11.46 3.69 -0.86
CA PHE A 237 10.45 2.62 -0.87
C PHE A 237 9.41 2.75 -1.99
N THR A 238 9.60 3.65 -2.95
CA THR A 238 8.68 3.82 -4.08
C THR A 238 9.24 3.27 -5.39
N PHE A 239 8.36 2.72 -6.21
CA PHE A 239 8.58 2.47 -7.63
C PHE A 239 7.83 3.55 -8.41
N ASN A 240 8.48 4.23 -9.34
CA ASN A 240 7.96 5.48 -9.92
C ASN A 240 7.71 5.30 -11.42
N ILE A 241 6.46 5.52 -11.82
CA ILE A 241 5.97 5.48 -13.19
C ILE A 241 5.61 6.90 -13.61
N GLU A 242 6.27 7.40 -14.65
CA GLU A 242 6.04 8.70 -15.27
C GLU A 242 5.18 8.53 -16.52
N LEU A 243 4.04 9.22 -16.56
CA LEU A 243 3.18 9.31 -17.75
C LEU A 243 3.65 10.49 -18.61
N CYS A 244 3.97 10.19 -19.87
CA CYS A 244 4.46 11.17 -20.83
C CYS A 244 3.30 12.04 -21.34
N HIS A 245 3.24 13.30 -20.89
CA HIS A 245 2.12 14.19 -21.18
C HIS A 245 1.74 14.24 -22.66
N VAL A 246 0.51 13.83 -22.94
CA VAL A 246 -0.08 13.76 -24.28
C VAL A 246 -0.87 15.02 -24.65
N LYS A 247 -1.19 15.20 -25.95
CA LYS A 247 -1.99 16.35 -26.44
C LYS A 247 -3.42 16.02 -26.80
N THR A 248 -3.72 14.75 -27.04
CA THR A 248 -4.99 14.34 -27.63
C THR A 248 -5.67 13.32 -26.74
N ALA A 249 -7.00 13.37 -26.68
CA ALA A 249 -7.78 12.37 -25.94
C ALA A 249 -7.54 10.94 -26.48
N ALA A 250 -7.20 10.80 -27.76
CA ALA A 250 -6.87 9.51 -28.37
C ALA A 250 -5.54 8.95 -27.85
N ASP A 251 -4.52 9.80 -27.69
CA ASP A 251 -3.23 9.38 -27.14
C ASP A 251 -3.32 9.15 -25.63
N PHE A 252 -4.09 9.99 -24.91
CA PHE A 252 -4.39 9.77 -23.49
C PHE A 252 -5.08 8.43 -23.26
N ALA A 253 -6.09 8.09 -24.07
CA ALA A 253 -6.77 6.80 -23.93
C ALA A 253 -5.81 5.61 -24.12
N LYS A 254 -4.85 5.70 -25.06
CA LYS A 254 -3.83 4.65 -25.25
C LYS A 254 -2.88 4.58 -24.07
N GLU A 255 -2.34 5.72 -23.64
CA GLU A 255 -1.43 5.78 -22.51
C GLU A 255 -2.10 5.26 -21.23
N TRP A 256 -3.33 5.69 -20.95
CA TRP A 256 -4.13 5.22 -19.81
C TRP A 256 -4.29 3.70 -19.83
N GLU A 257 -4.62 3.11 -20.98
CA GLU A 257 -4.74 1.66 -21.13
C GLU A 257 -3.41 0.95 -20.90
N ILE A 258 -2.30 1.49 -21.40
CA ILE A 258 -0.95 0.93 -21.18
C ILE A 258 -0.57 1.02 -19.70
N ALA A 259 -0.71 2.19 -19.09
CA ALA A 259 -0.33 2.48 -17.72
C ALA A 259 -1.13 1.65 -16.71
N THR A 260 -2.46 1.62 -16.83
CA THR A 260 -3.31 0.82 -15.94
C THR A 260 -3.07 -0.68 -16.14
N SER A 261 -2.76 -1.14 -17.36
CA SER A 261 -2.37 -2.54 -17.59
C SER A 261 -1.02 -2.88 -16.97
N TYR A 262 -0.03 -2.00 -17.07
CA TYR A 262 1.30 -2.23 -16.50
C TYR A 262 1.26 -2.18 -14.96
N ALA A 263 0.51 -1.24 -14.38
CA ALA A 263 0.29 -1.20 -12.94
C ALA A 263 -0.50 -2.43 -12.43
N ALA A 264 -1.49 -2.92 -13.19
CA ALA A 264 -2.18 -4.17 -12.90
C ALA A 264 -1.25 -5.39 -12.95
N LYS A 265 -0.33 -5.44 -13.93
CA LYS A 265 0.72 -6.47 -13.99
C LYS A 265 1.55 -6.46 -12.71
N TRP A 266 2.04 -5.29 -12.29
CA TRP A 266 2.83 -5.18 -11.06
C TRP A 266 2.05 -5.65 -9.82
N CYS A 267 0.77 -5.29 -9.70
CA CYS A 267 -0.09 -5.71 -8.60
C CYS A 267 -0.31 -7.24 -8.60
N LEU A 268 -0.50 -7.85 -9.78
CA LEU A 268 -0.62 -9.30 -9.92
C LEU A 268 0.69 -10.01 -9.54
N ASP A 269 1.82 -9.53 -10.04
CA ASP A 269 3.15 -10.13 -9.80
C ASP A 269 3.57 -10.02 -8.33
N SER A 270 3.16 -8.94 -7.66
CA SER A 270 3.49 -8.69 -6.25
C SER A 270 2.37 -9.06 -5.27
N ASN A 271 1.23 -9.58 -5.75
CA ASN A 271 0.03 -9.87 -4.97
C ASN A 271 -0.42 -8.71 -4.07
N ARG A 272 -0.51 -7.51 -4.65
CA ARG A 272 -0.88 -6.28 -3.94
C ARG A 272 -2.19 -5.68 -4.43
N ASP A 273 -2.84 -4.97 -3.52
CA ASP A 273 -4.10 -4.28 -3.79
C ASP A 273 -3.81 -2.91 -4.42
N PRO A 274 -4.28 -2.62 -5.63
CA PRO A 274 -4.08 -1.34 -6.27
C PRO A 274 -4.66 -0.17 -5.48
N MET A 275 -5.71 -0.38 -4.68
CA MET A 275 -6.34 0.71 -3.91
C MET A 275 -5.44 1.24 -2.78
N THR A 276 -4.49 0.44 -2.29
CA THR A 276 -3.53 0.86 -1.24
C THR A 276 -2.13 1.13 -1.76
N THR A 277 -1.73 0.38 -2.79
CA THR A 277 -0.34 0.35 -3.20
C THR A 277 -0.04 1.21 -4.41
N ILE A 278 -1.06 1.72 -5.11
CA ILE A 278 -0.90 2.72 -6.18
C ILE A 278 -1.30 4.09 -5.63
N VAL A 279 -0.39 5.04 -5.69
CA VAL A 279 -0.54 6.40 -5.15
C VAL A 279 -0.07 7.43 -6.17
N SER A 280 -0.53 8.68 -6.06
CA SER A 280 0.04 9.79 -6.84
C SER A 280 1.28 10.36 -6.17
N HIS A 281 2.02 11.20 -6.88
CA HIS A 281 3.03 12.04 -6.24
C HIS A 281 2.38 12.97 -5.20
N HIS A 282 1.19 13.51 -5.49
CA HIS A 282 0.40 14.28 -4.52
C HIS A 282 0.09 13.50 -3.23
N ASP A 283 -0.27 12.22 -3.33
CA ASP A 283 -0.46 11.35 -2.16
C ASP A 283 0.83 11.21 -1.35
N ILE A 284 1.99 11.10 -2.00
CA ILE A 284 3.29 11.04 -1.29
C ILE A 284 3.59 12.38 -0.62
N SER A 285 3.41 13.49 -1.32
CA SER A 285 3.57 14.86 -0.80
C SER A 285 2.77 15.06 0.48
N THR A 286 1.50 14.68 0.46
CA THR A 286 0.57 14.88 1.59
C THR A 286 0.76 13.90 2.74
N ARG A 287 1.04 12.61 2.45
CA ARG A 287 1.10 11.54 3.48
C ARG A 287 2.48 11.34 4.07
N ILE A 288 3.54 11.69 3.32
CA ILE A 288 4.94 11.36 3.64
C ILE A 288 5.81 12.62 3.67
N GLY A 289 5.54 13.60 2.80
CA GLY A 289 6.35 14.80 2.66
C GLY A 289 7.69 14.57 1.95
N GLY A 290 8.54 15.59 1.95
CA GLY A 290 9.82 15.58 1.22
C GLY A 290 9.76 16.09 -0.23
N THR A 291 8.55 16.44 -0.67
CA THR A 291 8.17 17.01 -1.95
C THR A 291 6.89 17.82 -1.74
N ASP A 292 6.62 18.79 -2.60
CA ASP A 292 5.40 19.61 -2.63
C ASP A 292 4.60 19.43 -3.94
N HIS A 293 5.01 18.47 -4.76
CA HIS A 293 4.39 18.16 -6.03
C HIS A 293 2.97 17.59 -5.88
N THR A 294 2.14 17.84 -6.90
CA THR A 294 0.72 17.47 -6.94
C THR A 294 0.33 16.63 -8.17
N ASP A 295 1.29 16.20 -8.98
CA ASP A 295 1.01 15.34 -10.13
C ASP A 295 0.51 13.94 -9.70
N PRO A 296 -0.32 13.27 -10.52
CA PRO A 296 -0.78 13.65 -11.86
C PRO A 296 -2.18 14.33 -11.86
N ASP A 297 -2.59 14.95 -10.74
CA ASP A 297 -4.00 15.33 -10.53
C ASP A 297 -4.57 16.27 -11.61
N GLU A 298 -3.88 17.36 -11.94
CA GLU A 298 -4.35 18.28 -12.98
C GLU A 298 -4.31 17.65 -14.37
N TYR A 299 -3.30 16.82 -14.66
CA TYR A 299 -3.23 16.09 -15.92
C TYR A 299 -4.42 15.14 -16.11
N PHE A 300 -4.76 14.36 -15.07
CA PHE A 300 -5.92 13.47 -15.14
C PHE A 300 -7.23 14.25 -15.28
N LYS A 301 -7.35 15.37 -14.59
CA LYS A 301 -8.51 16.26 -14.66
C LYS A 301 -8.72 16.85 -16.06
N GLU A 302 -7.66 17.15 -16.83
CA GLU A 302 -7.75 17.57 -18.23
C GLU A 302 -8.53 16.56 -19.10
N TYR A 303 -8.46 15.27 -18.75
CA TYR A 303 -9.14 14.18 -19.46
C TYR A 303 -10.31 13.58 -18.69
N HIS A 304 -10.86 14.31 -17.72
CA HIS A 304 -12.00 13.90 -16.90
C HIS A 304 -11.77 12.57 -16.15
N LYS A 305 -10.54 12.37 -15.68
CA LYS A 305 -10.11 11.23 -14.87
C LYS A 305 -9.58 11.68 -13.52
N THR A 306 -9.44 10.72 -12.63
CA THR A 306 -8.87 10.88 -11.28
C THR A 306 -7.95 9.71 -10.95
N MET A 307 -7.15 9.85 -9.88
CA MET A 307 -6.37 8.73 -9.34
C MET A 307 -7.25 7.55 -8.89
N ASP A 308 -8.48 7.81 -8.46
CA ASP A 308 -9.42 6.76 -8.09
C ASP A 308 -9.91 6.00 -9.31
N ASP A 309 -10.18 6.69 -10.44
CA ASP A 309 -10.47 6.02 -11.71
C ASP A 309 -9.28 5.15 -12.15
N PHE A 310 -8.05 5.62 -11.98
CA PHE A 310 -6.85 4.86 -12.32
C PHE A 310 -6.78 3.55 -11.51
N ARG A 311 -6.95 3.64 -10.19
CA ARG A 311 -6.93 2.46 -9.30
C ARG A 311 -8.08 1.49 -9.61
N GLN A 312 -9.27 2.01 -9.92
CA GLN A 312 -10.44 1.20 -10.27
C GLN A 312 -10.24 0.45 -11.59
N ASP A 313 -9.69 1.12 -12.61
CA ASP A 313 -9.38 0.48 -13.89
C ASP A 313 -8.29 -0.60 -13.73
N VAL A 314 -7.28 -0.34 -12.90
CA VAL A 314 -6.28 -1.35 -12.50
C VAL A 314 -6.96 -2.53 -11.81
N ALA A 315 -7.82 -2.30 -10.82
CA ALA A 315 -8.53 -3.36 -10.09
C ALA A 315 -9.43 -4.20 -11.02
N SER A 316 -10.12 -3.55 -11.95
CA SER A 316 -10.96 -4.20 -12.97
C SER A 316 -10.14 -5.13 -13.86
N LYS A 317 -8.96 -4.69 -14.30
CA LYS A 317 -8.03 -5.51 -15.09
C LYS A 317 -7.51 -6.71 -14.29
N ILE A 318 -7.13 -6.51 -13.03
CA ILE A 318 -6.72 -7.59 -12.12
C ILE A 318 -7.84 -8.64 -11.98
N ASN A 319 -9.07 -8.21 -11.73
CA ASN A 319 -10.22 -9.09 -11.57
C ASN A 319 -10.51 -9.88 -12.85
N THR A 320 -10.42 -9.23 -14.01
CA THR A 320 -10.57 -9.88 -15.32
C THR A 320 -9.51 -10.96 -15.52
N MET A 321 -8.25 -10.67 -15.23
CA MET A 321 -7.14 -11.63 -15.35
C MET A 321 -7.32 -12.83 -14.41
N LYS A 322 -7.69 -12.57 -13.15
CA LYS A 322 -7.99 -13.62 -12.16
C LYS A 322 -9.17 -14.50 -12.59
N ALA A 323 -10.27 -13.91 -13.06
CA ALA A 323 -11.44 -14.64 -13.53
C ALA A 323 -11.14 -15.53 -14.75
N GLN A 324 -10.20 -15.11 -15.60
CA GLN A 324 -9.73 -15.92 -16.74
C GLN A 324 -8.68 -16.95 -16.37
N GLY A 325 -8.20 -16.97 -15.11
CA GLY A 325 -7.06 -17.80 -14.70
C GLY A 325 -5.79 -17.47 -15.49
N LYS A 326 -5.54 -16.19 -15.78
CA LYS A 326 -4.40 -15.70 -16.58
C LYS A 326 -3.58 -14.68 -15.80
N ARG A 327 -2.32 -14.48 -16.21
CA ARG A 327 -1.46 -13.37 -15.80
C ARG A 327 -0.54 -12.96 -16.95
N TRP A 328 -0.07 -11.72 -16.97
CA TRP A 328 0.87 -11.27 -18.01
C TRP A 328 2.30 -11.74 -17.71
N GLN A 329 3.03 -12.10 -18.78
CA GLN A 329 4.47 -12.40 -18.75
C GLN A 329 5.28 -11.21 -18.24
#